data_AF-A0A5K1HNI3-F1
#
_entry.id   AF-A0A5K1HNI3-F1
#
_cell.length_a   1.000
_cell.length_b   1.000
_cell.length_c   1.000
_cell.angle_alpha   90.00
_cell.angle_beta   90.00
_cell.angle_gamma   90.00
#
_symmetry.space_group_name_H-M   'P 1'
#
loop_
_entity.id
_entity.type
_entity.pdbx_description
1 polymer ?
#
loop_
_entity_poly.entity_id
_entity_poly.type
_entity_poly.pdbx_seq_one_letter_code
_entity_poly.pdbx_strand_id
1 'polypeptide(L)'
;RDYLFALCSCEEIGRYNSKVEERKALKVINEKNKFVIKEAVSTCERKSFVLAQAELSRLHIEFWELRRQASDIITLLRRLNHCIKVLGSELKSFWLYYWASRYQKYLAEKLWPAAEEHLLLQFTGLEDKHKFLNMRGIHSIDDLRKNMSNIATWLQKGAQF
;
A
#
# COMPACT_ATOMS: atom_id res chain seq x y z
N ARG A 1 -1.52 -9.03 7.29
CA ARG A 1 -0.59 -8.46 8.28
C ARG A 1 0.75 -9.20 8.20
N ASP A 2 0.71 -10.53 8.31
CA ASP A 2 1.91 -11.33 8.57
C ASP A 2 2.87 -11.41 7.37
N TYR A 3 2.35 -11.45 6.13
CA TYR A 3 3.20 -11.50 4.94
C TYR A 3 4.05 -10.23 4.73
N LEU A 4 3.43 -9.05 4.80
CA LEU A 4 4.16 -7.77 4.64
C LEU A 4 5.17 -7.56 5.78
N PHE A 5 4.81 -7.94 7.01
CA PHE A 5 5.72 -7.85 8.14
C PHE A 5 6.92 -8.79 7.94
N ALA A 6 6.70 -10.03 7.51
CA ALA A 6 7.77 -10.97 7.19
C ALA A 6 8.72 -10.44 6.09
N LEU A 7 8.17 -9.82 5.03
CA LEU A 7 8.99 -9.15 4.00
C LEU A 7 9.84 -7.99 4.57
N CYS A 8 9.34 -7.29 5.58
CA CYS A 8 10.06 -6.20 6.25
C CYS A 8 11.13 -6.71 7.23
N SER A 9 11.19 -8.02 7.50
CA SER A 9 12.16 -8.64 8.40
C SER A 9 13.37 -9.24 7.67
N CYS A 10 13.55 -8.95 6.38
CA CYS A 10 14.70 -9.41 5.61
C CYS A 10 15.98 -8.64 5.95
N GLU A 11 17.14 -9.27 5.78
CA GLU A 11 18.44 -8.70 6.14
C GLU A 11 18.74 -7.38 5.41
N GLU A 12 18.31 -7.26 4.15
CA GLU A 12 18.52 -6.07 3.33
C GLU A 12 17.78 -4.82 3.85
N ILE A 13 16.79 -5.02 4.73
CA ILE A 13 16.07 -3.95 5.44
C ILE A 13 16.91 -3.38 6.59
N GLY A 14 17.91 -4.12 7.09
CA GLY A 14 18.72 -3.75 8.25
C GLY A 14 19.40 -2.38 8.16
N ARG A 15 19.56 -1.84 6.95
CA ARG A 15 20.10 -0.49 6.71
C ARG A 15 19.17 0.66 7.12
N TYR A 16 17.88 0.41 7.36
CA TYR A 16 16.88 1.44 7.69
C TYR A 16 16.57 1.49 9.18
N ASN A 17 17.59 1.67 10.02
CA ASN A 17 17.41 1.80 11.47
C ASN A 17 16.62 3.06 11.86
N SER A 18 15.86 2.98 12.95
CA SER A 18 15.15 4.13 13.51
C SER A 18 16.10 5.07 14.23
N LYS A 19 16.16 6.33 13.78
CA LYS A 19 16.88 7.38 14.49
C LYS A 19 16.00 8.05 15.54
N VAL A 20 16.63 8.68 16.54
CA VAL A 20 15.90 9.37 17.62
C VAL A 20 15.06 10.54 17.08
N GLU A 21 15.63 11.33 16.17
CA GLU A 21 14.98 12.47 15.50
C GLU A 21 13.70 12.09 14.72
N GLU A 22 13.65 10.87 14.19
CA GLU A 22 12.52 10.39 13.37
C GLU A 22 11.34 9.90 14.23
N ARG A 23 11.53 9.62 15.53
CA ARG A 23 10.55 8.90 16.37
C ARG A 23 9.20 9.59 16.44
N LYS A 24 9.18 10.92 16.55
CA LYS A 24 7.93 11.70 16.60
C LYS A 24 7.15 11.55 15.28
N ALA A 25 7.84 11.69 14.14
CA ALA A 25 7.22 11.51 12.82
C ALA A 25 6.75 10.07 12.60
N LEU A 26 7.55 9.07 12.95
CA LEU A 26 7.18 7.66 12.85
C LEU A 26 5.96 7.31 13.72
N LYS A 27 5.83 7.90 14.90
CA LYS A 27 4.66 7.72 15.76
C LYS A 27 3.39 8.23 15.07
N VAL A 28 3.43 9.45 14.52
CA VAL A 28 2.30 10.05 13.77
C VAL A 28 1.93 9.20 12.55
N ILE A 29 2.91 8.68 11.81
CA ILE A 29 2.66 7.80 10.66
C ILE A 29 2.03 6.48 11.12
N ASN A 30 2.56 5.87 12.19
CA ASN A 30 2.06 4.61 12.74
C ASN A 30 0.60 4.71 13.21
N GLU A 31 0.20 5.83 13.81
CA GLU A 31 -1.18 6.07 14.26
C GLU A 31 -2.18 6.17 13.09
N LYS A 32 -1.72 6.62 11.91
CA LYS A 32 -2.54 6.71 10.70
C LYS A 32 -2.57 5.41 9.88
N ASN A 33 -1.70 4.46 10.19
CA ASN A 33 -1.58 3.21 9.44
C ASN A 33 -2.69 2.21 9.79
N LYS A 34 -2.99 1.33 8.83
CA LYS A 34 -4.00 0.29 8.98
C LYS A 34 -3.68 -0.67 10.14
N PHE A 35 -2.42 -1.08 10.28
CA PHE A 35 -1.95 -1.93 11.37
C PHE A 35 -1.00 -1.14 12.27
N VAL A 36 -1.54 -0.58 13.34
CA VAL A 36 -0.79 0.17 14.35
C VAL A 36 0.09 -0.78 15.17
N ILE A 37 1.38 -0.49 15.25
CA ILE A 37 2.31 -1.16 16.18
C ILE A 37 2.12 -0.54 17.57
N LYS A 38 1.88 -1.35 18.60
CA LYS A 38 1.67 -0.86 19.98
C LYS A 38 3.00 -0.55 20.67
N GLU A 39 4.05 -1.28 20.32
CA GLU A 39 5.40 -1.13 20.84
C GLU A 39 6.14 0.04 20.18
N ALA A 40 7.28 0.40 20.76
CA ALA A 40 8.17 1.38 20.14
C ALA A 40 8.63 0.94 18.74
N VAL A 41 8.54 1.86 17.77
CA VAL A 41 9.06 1.72 16.41
C VAL A 41 10.58 1.98 16.41
N SER A 42 11.31 1.15 17.14
CA SER A 42 12.76 1.30 17.37
C SER A 42 13.62 0.41 16.49
N THR A 43 13.05 -0.66 15.93
CA THR A 43 13.78 -1.63 15.10
C THR A 43 13.60 -1.34 13.61
N CYS A 44 14.54 -1.79 12.78
CA CYS A 44 14.49 -1.60 11.33
C CYS A 44 13.26 -2.26 10.69
N GLU A 45 12.84 -3.43 11.19
CA GLU A 45 11.69 -4.17 10.69
C GLU A 45 10.40 -3.41 10.97
N ARG A 46 10.24 -2.92 12.20
CA ARG A 46 9.06 -2.13 12.60
C ARG A 46 8.99 -0.81 11.84
N LYS A 47 10.11 -0.11 11.71
CA LYS A 47 10.18 1.12 10.93
C LYS A 47 9.81 0.87 9.47
N SER A 48 10.39 -0.16 8.87
CA SER A 48 10.13 -0.48 7.47
C SER A 48 8.70 -0.94 7.24
N PHE A 49 8.13 -1.68 8.19
CA PHE A 49 6.72 -2.02 8.17
C PHE A 49 5.84 -0.78 8.23
N VAL A 50 6.09 0.16 9.15
CA VAL A 50 5.33 1.43 9.26
C VAL A 50 5.43 2.25 7.96
N LEU A 51 6.62 2.36 7.37
CA LEU A 51 6.83 3.13 6.15
C LEU A 51 6.21 2.45 4.91
N ALA A 52 6.31 1.12 4.80
CA ALA A 52 5.68 0.36 3.73
C ALA A 52 4.15 0.48 3.79
N GLN A 53 3.57 0.40 4.99
CA GLN A 53 2.13 0.63 5.19
C GLN A 53 1.71 2.04 4.75
N ALA A 54 2.53 3.05 5.07
CA ALA A 54 2.26 4.42 4.71
C ALA A 54 2.23 4.62 3.19
N GLU A 55 3.19 4.02 2.47
CA GLU A 55 3.24 4.04 1.00
C GLU A 55 2.06 3.29 0.37
N LEU A 56 1.71 2.09 0.88
CA LEU A 56 0.54 1.32 0.41
C LEU A 56 -0.79 2.02 0.67
N SER A 57 -0.82 2.93 1.65
CA SER A 57 -1.95 3.80 1.98
C SER A 57 -1.87 5.18 1.31
N ARG A 58 -0.80 5.47 0.55
CA ARG A 58 -0.51 6.80 -0.02
C ARG A 58 -0.56 7.93 1.01
N LEU A 59 -0.12 7.67 2.24
CA LEU A 59 -0.10 8.68 3.30
C LEU A 59 0.94 9.77 2.98
N HIS A 60 0.57 11.02 3.27
CA HIS A 60 1.52 12.13 3.21
C HIS A 60 2.54 12.02 4.36
N ILE A 61 3.81 11.82 4.00
CA ILE A 61 4.96 11.80 4.93
C ILE A 61 5.67 13.14 4.85
N GLU A 62 5.51 14.01 5.85
CA GLU A 62 6.10 15.36 5.87
C GLU A 62 7.63 15.34 5.88
N PHE A 63 8.22 14.48 6.70
CA PHE A 63 9.67 14.39 6.87
C PHE A 63 10.33 13.74 5.64
N TRP A 64 11.17 14.50 4.93
CA TRP A 64 11.63 14.13 3.58
C TRP A 64 12.52 12.89 3.57
N GLU A 65 13.37 12.68 4.58
CA GLU A 65 14.23 11.51 4.68
C GLU A 65 13.40 10.22 4.84
N LEU A 66 12.35 10.26 5.68
CA LEU A 66 11.45 9.13 5.87
C LEU A 66 10.68 8.82 4.59
N ARG A 67 10.27 9.85 3.83
CA ARG A 67 9.63 9.68 2.52
C ARG A 67 10.57 9.00 1.51
N ARG A 68 11.83 9.44 1.44
CA ARG A 68 12.85 8.79 0.58
C ARG A 68 13.04 7.32 0.98
N GLN A 69 13.24 7.06 2.27
CA GLN A 69 13.42 5.71 2.81
C GLN A 69 12.20 4.83 2.50
N ALA A 70 10.98 5.36 2.63
CA ALA A 70 9.75 4.61 2.33
C ALA A 70 9.69 4.15 0.86
N SER A 71 10.06 5.03 -0.07
CA SER A 71 10.15 4.69 -1.50
C SER A 71 11.24 3.64 -1.79
N ASP A 72 12.41 3.76 -1.15
CA ASP A 72 13.49 2.77 -1.28
C ASP A 72 13.10 1.41 -0.70
N ILE A 73 12.40 1.40 0.45
CA ILE A 73 11.84 0.19 1.08
C ILE A 73 10.85 -0.48 0.14
N ILE A 74 9.88 0.23 -0.42
CA ILE A 74 8.91 -0.35 -1.37
C ILE A 74 9.63 -0.98 -2.57
N THR A 75 10.64 -0.32 -3.11
CA THR A 75 11.44 -0.86 -4.23
C THR A 75 12.15 -2.16 -3.84
N LEU A 76 12.73 -2.21 -2.64
CA LEU A 76 13.35 -3.42 -2.11
C LEU A 76 12.33 -4.54 -1.88
N LEU A 77 11.19 -4.24 -1.27
CA LEU A 77 10.12 -5.21 -1.02
C LEU A 77 9.58 -5.79 -2.33
N ARG A 78 9.50 -5.01 -3.43
CA ARG A 78 9.13 -5.52 -4.76
C ARG A 78 10.11 -6.58 -5.27
N ARG A 79 11.42 -6.35 -5.08
CA ARG A 79 12.46 -7.30 -5.49
C ARG A 79 12.41 -8.57 -4.65
N LEU A 80 12.31 -8.43 -3.33
CA LEU A 80 12.18 -9.56 -2.40
C LEU A 80 10.93 -10.39 -2.70
N ASN A 81 9.79 -9.73 -2.90
CA ASN A 81 8.52 -10.37 -3.25
C ASN A 81 8.61 -11.16 -4.57
N HIS A 82 9.33 -10.63 -5.57
CA HIS A 82 9.60 -11.36 -6.80
C HIS A 82 10.41 -12.63 -6.55
N CYS A 83 11.47 -12.57 -5.74
CA CYS A 83 12.25 -13.74 -5.35
C CYS A 83 11.38 -14.80 -4.65
N ILE A 84 10.51 -14.37 -3.71
CA ILE A 84 9.57 -15.28 -3.03
C ILE A 84 8.60 -15.93 -4.02
N LYS A 85 8.14 -15.20 -5.03
CA LYS A 85 7.28 -15.75 -6.09
C LYS A 85 8.00 -16.85 -6.87
N VAL A 86 9.25 -16.61 -7.28
CA VAL A 86 10.08 -17.60 -8.00
C VAL A 86 10.29 -18.84 -7.12
N LEU A 87 10.70 -18.64 -5.87
CA LEU A 87 10.90 -19.72 -4.89
C LEU A 87 9.61 -20.54 -4.66
N GLY A 88 8.46 -19.88 -4.54
CA GLY A 88 7.16 -20.57 -4.42
C GLY A 88 6.84 -21.45 -5.62
N SER A 89 7.22 -21.01 -6.82
CA SER A 89 7.07 -21.81 -8.05
C SER A 89 8.00 -23.02 -8.04
N GLU A 90 9.28 -22.83 -7.70
CA GLU A 90 10.28 -23.90 -7.66
C GLU A 90 9.95 -24.97 -6.61
N LEU A 91 9.52 -24.54 -5.42
CA LEU A 91 9.10 -25.43 -4.33
C LEU A 91 7.71 -26.05 -4.54
N LYS A 92 7.02 -25.70 -5.63
CA LYS A 92 5.61 -26.07 -5.88
C LYS A 92 4.68 -25.72 -4.71
N SER A 93 5.01 -24.65 -3.98
CA SER A 93 4.21 -24.15 -2.86
C SER A 93 3.18 -23.16 -3.39
N PHE A 94 1.96 -23.66 -3.62
CA PHE A 94 0.84 -22.84 -4.11
C PHE A 94 0.62 -21.59 -3.26
N TRP A 95 0.60 -21.74 -1.93
CA TRP A 95 0.34 -20.63 -1.02
C TRP A 95 1.40 -19.53 -1.12
N LEU A 96 2.68 -19.91 -1.17
CA LEU A 96 3.77 -18.95 -1.27
C LEU A 96 3.72 -18.20 -2.60
N TYR A 97 3.53 -18.94 -3.70
CA TYR A 97 3.38 -18.37 -5.03
C TYR A 97 2.16 -17.44 -5.15
N TYR A 98 1.01 -17.87 -4.61
CA TYR A 98 -0.23 -17.11 -4.63
C TYR A 98 -0.09 -15.78 -3.89
N TRP A 99 0.39 -15.80 -2.64
CA TRP A 99 0.56 -14.59 -1.84
C TRP A 99 1.57 -13.62 -2.45
N ALA A 100 2.71 -14.13 -2.92
CA ALA A 100 3.71 -13.30 -3.58
C ALA A 100 3.19 -12.68 -4.88
N SER A 101 2.45 -13.46 -5.69
CA SER A 101 1.82 -12.95 -6.91
C SER A 101 0.80 -11.84 -6.61
N ARG A 102 0.01 -12.00 -5.54
CA ARG A 102 -0.97 -11.01 -5.10
C ARG A 102 -0.28 -9.71 -4.65
N TYR A 103 0.75 -9.82 -3.81
CA TYR A 103 1.52 -8.67 -3.30
C TYR A 103 2.36 -7.96 -4.37
N GLN A 104 2.73 -8.64 -5.46
CA GLN A 104 3.46 -8.01 -6.55
C GLN A 104 2.70 -6.81 -7.13
N LYS A 105 1.39 -6.97 -7.34
CA LYS A 105 0.52 -5.90 -7.85
C LYS A 105 0.40 -4.76 -6.85
N TYR A 106 0.20 -5.07 -5.57
CA TYR A 106 0.01 -4.09 -4.50
C TYR A 106 1.23 -3.22 -4.25
N LEU A 107 2.42 -3.83 -4.27
CA LEU A 107 3.66 -3.09 -4.12
C LEU A 107 3.98 -2.24 -5.37
N ALA A 108 3.56 -2.67 -6.55
CA ALA A 108 3.72 -1.89 -7.78
C ALA A 108 2.77 -0.67 -7.83
N GLU A 109 1.50 -0.87 -7.49
CA GLU A 109 0.45 0.16 -7.53
C GLU A 109 0.38 1.03 -6.27
N LYS A 110 1.18 0.67 -5.24
CA LYS A 110 1.14 1.28 -3.90
C LYS A 110 -0.27 1.31 -3.32
N LEU A 111 -0.92 0.14 -3.30
CA LEU A 111 -2.30 -0.05 -2.82
C LEU A 111 -2.40 -1.29 -1.95
N TRP A 112 -3.26 -1.29 -0.95
CA TRP A 112 -3.50 -2.47 -0.10
C TRP A 112 -4.22 -3.61 -0.83
N PRO A 113 -4.07 -4.87 -0.38
CA PRO A 113 -4.79 -6.02 -0.92
C PRO A 113 -6.31 -5.92 -0.85
N ALA A 114 -6.83 -5.32 0.21
CA ALA A 114 -8.27 -5.09 0.37
C ALA A 114 -8.79 -3.98 -0.55
N ALA A 115 -7.92 -3.19 -1.20
CA ALA A 115 -8.31 -2.23 -2.21
C ALA A 115 -8.59 -2.91 -3.58
N GLU A 116 -8.58 -4.24 -3.68
CA GLU A 116 -9.15 -4.95 -4.83
C GLU A 116 -10.62 -4.62 -5.07
N GLU A 117 -11.35 -4.20 -4.03
CA GLU A 117 -12.70 -3.64 -4.17
C GLU A 117 -12.72 -2.29 -4.92
N HIS A 118 -11.56 -1.68 -5.15
CA HIS A 118 -11.43 -0.34 -5.74
C HIS A 118 -10.39 -0.32 -6.85
N LEU A 119 -10.63 -1.10 -7.92
CA LEU A 119 -9.89 -1.02 -9.19
C LEU A 119 -9.76 0.44 -9.70
N LEU A 120 -10.71 1.30 -9.33
CA LEU A 120 -10.76 2.73 -9.65
C LEU A 120 -9.61 3.56 -9.04
N LEU A 121 -9.01 3.12 -7.93
CA LEU A 121 -7.87 3.82 -7.28
C LEU A 121 -6.55 3.68 -8.06
N GLN A 122 -6.52 2.84 -9.09
CA GLN A 122 -5.38 2.74 -10.02
C GLN A 122 -5.32 3.94 -10.99
N PHE A 123 -6.41 4.71 -11.14
CA PHE A 123 -6.45 5.87 -12.03
C PHE A 123 -6.19 7.18 -11.26
N THR A 124 -5.26 7.97 -11.78
CA THR A 124 -4.98 9.33 -11.29
C THR A 124 -6.23 10.20 -11.37
N GLY A 125 -6.58 10.88 -10.26
CA GLY A 125 -7.74 11.79 -10.18
C GLY A 125 -9.06 11.15 -9.72
N LEU A 126 -9.11 9.84 -9.48
CA LEU A 126 -10.26 9.14 -8.88
C LEU A 126 -10.09 8.85 -7.38
N GLU A 127 -8.98 9.31 -6.79
CA GLU A 127 -8.63 9.08 -5.38
C GLU A 127 -9.70 9.60 -4.42
N ASP A 128 -10.24 10.80 -4.67
CA ASP A 128 -11.28 11.38 -3.82
C ASP A 128 -12.70 10.94 -4.20
N LYS A 129 -12.87 10.42 -5.43
CA LYS A 129 -14.17 10.09 -6.02
C LYS A 129 -14.57 8.62 -5.86
N HIS A 130 -13.65 7.76 -5.42
CA HIS A 130 -13.91 6.32 -5.30
C HIS A 130 -15.08 6.00 -4.36
N LYS A 131 -15.20 6.70 -3.22
CA LYS A 131 -16.31 6.49 -2.26
C LYS A 131 -17.67 6.74 -2.91
N PHE A 132 -17.78 7.82 -3.67
CA PHE A 132 -18.98 8.16 -4.41
C PHE A 132 -19.32 7.13 -5.48
N LEU A 133 -18.31 6.66 -6.23
CA LEU A 133 -18.49 5.65 -7.28
C LEU A 133 -18.93 4.29 -6.70
N ASN A 134 -18.38 3.88 -5.55
CA ASN A 134 -18.83 2.67 -4.86
C ASN A 134 -20.27 2.76 -4.36
N MET A 135 -20.69 3.91 -3.82
CA MET A 135 -22.10 4.12 -3.40
C MET A 135 -23.07 4.00 -4.59
N ARG A 136 -22.58 4.24 -5.81
CA ARG A 136 -23.33 4.07 -7.06
C ARG A 136 -23.23 2.67 -7.66
N GLY A 137 -22.61 1.72 -6.95
CA GLY A 137 -22.45 0.33 -7.41
C GLY A 137 -21.37 0.14 -8.46
N ILE A 138 -20.45 1.11 -8.64
CA ILE A 138 -19.35 1.00 -9.61
C ILE A 138 -18.13 0.44 -8.87
N HIS A 139 -17.83 -0.84 -9.11
CA HIS A 139 -16.72 -1.54 -8.46
C HIS A 139 -15.61 -1.94 -9.45
N SER A 140 -15.90 -1.93 -10.75
CA SER A 140 -14.96 -2.31 -11.81
C SER A 140 -14.83 -1.26 -12.91
N ILE A 141 -13.80 -1.42 -13.74
CA ILE A 141 -13.62 -0.61 -14.95
C ILE A 141 -14.77 -0.84 -15.93
N ASP A 142 -15.29 -2.06 -16.03
CA ASP A 142 -16.42 -2.38 -16.89
C ASP A 142 -17.70 -1.66 -16.44
N ASP A 143 -17.93 -1.55 -15.13
CA ASP A 143 -19.04 -0.77 -14.59
C ASP A 143 -18.89 0.71 -14.91
N LEU A 144 -17.66 1.23 -14.80
CA LEU A 144 -17.36 2.63 -15.12
C LEU A 144 -17.57 2.92 -16.60
N ARG A 145 -17.15 2.00 -17.49
CA ARG A 145 -17.37 2.09 -18.93
C ARG A 145 -18.86 2.06 -19.28
N LYS A 146 -19.64 1.19 -18.64
CA LYS A 146 -21.10 1.09 -18.87
C LYS A 146 -21.86 2.32 -18.40
N ASN A 147 -21.36 3.02 -17.38
CA ASN A 147 -22.02 4.18 -16.77
C ASN A 147 -21.39 5.52 -17.15
N MET A 148 -20.48 5.55 -18.14
CA MET A 148 -19.67 6.74 -18.46
C MET A 148 -20.51 7.98 -18.79
N SER A 149 -21.67 7.81 -19.46
CA SER A 149 -22.62 8.88 -19.77
C SER A 149 -23.32 9.46 -18.54
N ASN A 150 -23.56 8.64 -17.52
CA ASN A 150 -24.23 9.06 -16.28
C ASN A 150 -23.25 9.65 -15.26
N ILE A 151 -22.00 9.22 -15.28
CA ILE A 151 -20.96 9.65 -14.33
C ILE A 151 -20.65 11.14 -14.48
N ALA A 152 -20.59 11.68 -15.70
CA ALA A 152 -20.38 13.12 -15.91
C ALA A 152 -21.48 13.95 -15.21
N THR A 153 -22.73 13.52 -15.37
CA THR A 153 -23.91 14.13 -14.74
C THR A 153 -23.89 14.00 -13.21
N TRP A 154 -23.45 12.86 -12.70
CA TRP A 154 -23.34 12.62 -11.25
C TRP A 154 -22.23 13.45 -10.60
N LEU A 155 -21.08 13.59 -11.26
CA LEU A 155 -19.96 14.40 -10.76
C LEU A 155 -20.27 15.89 -10.79
N GLN A 156 -21.07 16.37 -11.75
CA GLN A 156 -21.54 17.76 -11.77
C GLN A 156 -22.55 18.06 -10.64
N LYS A 157 -23.45 17.12 -10.34
CA LYS A 157 -24.44 17.28 -9.25
C LYS A 157 -23.85 17.07 -7.85
N GLY A 158 -22.81 16.26 -7.72
CA GLY A 158 -22.13 16.01 -6.44
C GLY A 158 -21.22 17.13 -5.95
N ALA A 159 -20.84 18.09 -6.81
CA ALA A 159 -20.00 19.23 -6.44
C ALA A 159 -20.76 20.39 -5.74
N GLN A 160 -22.07 20.20 -5.47
CA GLN A 160 -22.92 21.16 -4.76
C GLN A 160 -23.09 20.85 -3.26
N PHE A 161 -22.35 19.87 -2.72
CA PHE A 161 -22.35 19.51 -1.31
C PHE A 161 -20.93 19.43 -0.74
#